data_AF-A0A3D4RUY7-F1
#
_entry.id   AF-A0A3D4RUY7-F1
#
_cell.length_a   1.000
_cell.length_b   1.000
_cell.length_c   1.000
_cell.angle_alpha   90.00
_cell.angle_beta   90.00
_cell.angle_gamma   90.00
#
_symmetry.space_group_name_H-M   'P 1'
#
loop_
_entity.id
_entity.type
_entity.pdbx_description
1 polymer ?
#
loop_
_entity_poly.entity_id
_entity_poly.type
_entity_poly.pdbx_seq_one_letter_code
_entity_poly.pdbx_strand_id
1 'polypeptide(L)'
;MTHILICNQHGENRGDEAAMRAMLAAFAKAIPNVTFTLLYQFRDPSLRLHYQEPVQALPIVLPATTYLRGGLFTLCKALRINAGFLLPEALRRIIAAYERADLVVSAPGGPYFGDLYAGHELAHWWYILLGRLHERPLFLYAPSAGPFKKCWLNPIRRWLFHAFDMLTVREEISAQHIRQLLGSDTRIEVTADSAIQSSFSPYPRDQYFSDAKAALREHSLIAVSLNDYHYPGSRNPAEMKAKYNRVMTACLNYLAGKTNAHFLFFPQLYGAVHSDVNYLLNMGESLAPELSWELVNPALDSTMQRRLFAMCNLHVSSRYHPAIFGFSALVPGICIYYEHKALGFMQQLGLDRFTFDIWDIRQEDLKFAIDELFDTREELVLRLRQRLPLLQHKAQRTTELAIKLLSTSPRR
;
A
#
# COMPACT_ATOMS: atom_id res chain seq x y z
N MET A 1 -12.21 -24.65 -12.64
CA MET A 1 -10.98 -24.03 -12.11
C MET A 1 -11.26 -22.55 -12.03
N THR A 2 -11.17 -21.94 -10.84
CA THR A 2 -11.51 -20.51 -10.68
C THR A 2 -10.36 -19.64 -11.19
N HIS A 3 -10.66 -18.64 -12.00
CA HIS A 3 -9.69 -17.67 -12.50
C HIS A 3 -10.05 -16.24 -12.04
N ILE A 4 -9.13 -15.60 -11.33
CA ILE A 4 -9.29 -14.23 -10.83
C ILE A 4 -8.35 -13.30 -11.58
N LEU A 5 -8.90 -12.27 -12.22
CA LEU A 5 -8.13 -11.20 -12.83
C LEU A 5 -7.93 -10.06 -11.82
N ILE A 6 -6.69 -9.74 -11.50
CA ILE A 6 -6.32 -8.60 -10.66
C ILE A 6 -5.87 -7.47 -11.57
N CYS A 7 -6.59 -6.36 -11.55
CA CYS A 7 -6.26 -5.13 -12.26
C CYS A 7 -5.79 -4.04 -11.31
N ASN A 8 -5.21 -2.97 -11.85
CA ASN A 8 -4.72 -1.82 -11.06
C ASN A 8 -3.64 -2.14 -10.02
N GLN A 9 -2.88 -3.23 -10.19
CA GLN A 9 -1.79 -3.53 -9.28
C GLN A 9 -0.62 -2.57 -9.51
N HIS A 10 -0.33 -1.74 -8.50
CA HIS A 10 0.86 -0.91 -8.50
C HIS A 10 2.12 -1.73 -8.19
N GLY A 11 3.27 -1.20 -8.55
CA GLY A 11 4.54 -1.88 -8.39
C GLY A 11 5.65 -0.97 -7.91
N GLU A 12 6.88 -1.50 -7.83
CA GLU A 12 8.07 -0.73 -7.39
C GLU A 12 7.97 -0.16 -5.97
N ASN A 13 7.08 -0.74 -5.16
CA ASN A 13 6.85 -0.39 -3.77
C ASN A 13 6.64 -1.64 -2.92
N ARG A 14 7.49 -1.87 -1.92
CA ARG A 14 7.41 -3.04 -1.01
C ARG A 14 6.11 -3.10 -0.21
N GLY A 15 5.48 -1.95 0.01
CA GLY A 15 4.17 -1.86 0.60
C GLY A 15 3.07 -2.46 -0.27
N ASP A 16 2.98 -2.00 -1.53
CA ASP A 16 1.99 -2.53 -2.48
C ASP A 16 2.25 -4.01 -2.79
N GLU A 17 3.53 -4.43 -2.80
CA GLU A 17 3.93 -5.83 -2.87
C GLU A 17 3.37 -6.65 -1.69
N ALA A 18 3.49 -6.15 -0.45
CA ALA A 18 2.99 -6.83 0.74
C ALA A 18 1.46 -6.99 0.70
N ALA A 19 0.74 -5.92 0.31
CA ALA A 19 -0.70 -5.90 0.20
C ALA A 19 -1.20 -6.90 -0.86
N MET A 20 -0.55 -6.94 -2.02
CA MET A 20 -0.83 -7.87 -3.11
C MET A 20 -0.58 -9.32 -2.69
N ARG A 21 0.59 -9.62 -2.11
CA ARG A 21 0.93 -10.98 -1.66
C ARG A 21 -0.08 -11.50 -0.64
N ALA A 22 -0.47 -10.66 0.32
CA ALA A 22 -1.47 -11.04 1.32
C ALA A 22 -2.85 -11.32 0.70
N MET A 23 -3.28 -10.53 -0.30
CA MET A 23 -4.51 -10.79 -1.05
C MET A 23 -4.44 -12.12 -1.82
N LEU A 24 -3.36 -12.37 -2.56
CA LEU A 24 -3.16 -13.60 -3.33
C LEU A 24 -3.19 -14.84 -2.42
N ALA A 25 -2.44 -14.80 -1.32
CA ALA A 25 -2.39 -15.88 -0.34
C ALA A 25 -3.76 -16.13 0.31
N ALA A 26 -4.52 -15.07 0.62
CA ALA A 26 -5.86 -15.21 1.19
C ALA A 26 -6.84 -15.89 0.22
N PHE A 27 -6.81 -15.52 -1.06
CA PHE A 27 -7.61 -16.22 -2.09
C PHE A 27 -7.17 -17.68 -2.27
N ALA A 28 -5.86 -17.93 -2.38
CA ALA A 28 -5.32 -19.28 -2.58
C ALA A 28 -5.63 -20.22 -1.41
N LYS A 29 -5.66 -19.70 -0.18
CA LYS A 29 -6.06 -20.45 1.02
C LYS A 29 -7.55 -20.83 0.99
N ALA A 30 -8.41 -19.97 0.44
CA ALA A 30 -9.86 -20.14 0.50
C ALA A 30 -10.46 -20.81 -0.74
N ILE A 31 -9.79 -20.75 -1.90
CA ILE A 31 -10.29 -21.27 -3.17
C ILE A 31 -9.31 -22.32 -3.71
N PRO A 32 -9.66 -23.62 -3.68
CA PRO A 32 -8.84 -24.67 -4.25
C PRO A 32 -8.60 -24.47 -5.74
N ASN A 33 -7.36 -24.68 -6.20
CA ASN A 33 -6.96 -24.57 -7.62
C ASN A 33 -7.29 -23.21 -8.26
N VAL A 34 -7.29 -22.12 -7.49
CA VAL A 34 -7.43 -20.77 -8.05
C VAL A 34 -6.19 -20.41 -8.87
N THR A 35 -6.40 -19.69 -9.97
CA THR A 35 -5.33 -19.05 -10.74
C THR A 35 -5.56 -17.57 -10.89
N PHE A 36 -4.47 -16.85 -11.11
CA PHE A 36 -4.50 -15.41 -11.20
C PHE A 36 -3.90 -14.93 -12.51
N THR A 37 -4.50 -13.92 -13.10
CA THR A 37 -3.79 -13.01 -14.00
C THR A 37 -3.63 -11.68 -13.28
N LEU A 38 -2.40 -11.17 -13.21
CA LEU A 38 -2.06 -9.93 -12.52
C LEU A 38 -1.63 -8.87 -13.54
N LEU A 39 -2.42 -7.80 -13.68
CA LEU A 39 -2.06 -6.64 -14.47
C LEU A 39 -1.28 -5.65 -13.60
N TYR A 40 0.04 -5.57 -13.80
CA TYR A 40 0.96 -4.84 -12.92
C TYR A 40 1.70 -3.69 -13.62
N GLN A 41 2.00 -2.64 -12.85
CA GLN A 41 2.69 -1.45 -13.34
C GLN A 41 4.16 -1.41 -12.86
N PHE A 42 5.06 -2.16 -13.50
CA PHE A 42 6.51 -1.90 -13.36
C PHE A 42 6.98 -1.07 -14.54
N ARG A 43 7.55 0.08 -14.23
CA ARG A 43 8.26 0.96 -15.16
C ARG A 43 9.66 0.45 -15.45
N ASP A 44 10.26 -0.27 -14.52
CA ASP A 44 11.51 -1.00 -14.68
C ASP A 44 11.23 -2.42 -15.20
N PRO A 45 11.51 -2.70 -16.50
CA PRO A 45 11.21 -3.99 -17.11
C PRO A 45 12.19 -5.09 -16.68
N SER A 46 13.24 -4.78 -15.92
CA SER A 46 14.18 -5.77 -15.38
C SER A 46 13.62 -6.48 -14.14
N LEU A 47 12.69 -5.83 -13.43
CA LEU A 47 12.14 -6.35 -12.18
C LEU A 47 11.27 -7.58 -12.42
N ARG A 48 11.47 -8.59 -11.57
CA ARG A 48 10.66 -9.81 -11.52
C ARG A 48 10.22 -10.03 -10.08
N LEU A 49 8.95 -10.38 -9.90
CA LEU A 49 8.44 -10.86 -8.62
C LEU A 49 8.25 -12.37 -8.70
N HIS A 50 8.66 -13.04 -7.63
CA HIS A 50 8.39 -14.46 -7.43
C HIS A 50 7.09 -14.61 -6.64
N TYR A 51 6.18 -15.42 -7.16
CA TYR A 51 4.89 -15.73 -6.55
C TYR A 51 4.90 -17.17 -6.06
N GLN A 52 4.24 -17.44 -4.93
CA GLN A 52 4.02 -18.82 -4.46
C GLN A 52 2.79 -19.43 -5.15
N GLU A 53 1.85 -18.56 -5.51
CA GLU A 53 0.60 -18.87 -6.19
C GLU A 53 0.79 -18.93 -7.72
N PRO A 54 -0.09 -19.64 -8.45
CA PRO A 54 -0.05 -19.69 -9.91
C PRO A 54 -0.55 -18.37 -10.52
N VAL A 55 0.40 -17.44 -10.71
CA VAL A 55 0.16 -16.09 -11.22
C VAL A 55 0.75 -15.92 -12.63
N GLN A 56 -0.10 -15.51 -13.58
CA GLN A 56 0.34 -14.96 -14.86
C GLN A 56 0.44 -13.44 -14.76
N ALA A 57 1.65 -12.90 -14.72
CA ALA A 57 1.87 -11.46 -14.66
C ALA A 57 1.88 -10.83 -16.07
N LEU A 58 1.08 -9.78 -16.28
CA LEU A 58 1.01 -9.00 -17.53
C LEU A 58 1.35 -7.53 -17.24
N PRO A 59 2.38 -6.94 -17.89
CA PRO A 59 2.72 -5.54 -17.68
C PRO A 59 1.69 -4.60 -18.30
N ILE A 60 1.35 -3.53 -17.59
CA ILE A 60 0.44 -2.46 -18.07
C ILE A 60 1.13 -1.12 -18.35
N VAL A 61 2.46 -1.09 -18.34
CA VAL A 61 3.22 0.04 -18.91
C VAL A 61 3.26 -0.15 -20.42
N LEU A 62 2.20 0.32 -21.08
CA LEU A 62 1.98 0.16 -22.52
C LEU A 62 2.26 1.48 -23.26
N PRO A 63 2.68 1.43 -24.54
CA PRO A 63 2.80 2.61 -25.38
C PRO A 63 1.47 3.37 -25.52
N ALA A 64 1.52 4.69 -25.68
CA ALA A 64 0.32 5.52 -25.87
C ALA A 64 -0.54 5.05 -27.05
N THR A 65 0.08 4.55 -28.13
CA THR A 65 -0.62 3.97 -29.29
C THR A 65 -1.44 2.73 -28.93
N THR A 66 -0.97 1.91 -27.98
CA THR A 66 -1.72 0.76 -27.46
C THR A 66 -2.94 1.22 -26.67
N TYR A 67 -2.80 2.25 -25.83
CA TYR A 67 -3.93 2.85 -25.12
C TYR A 67 -4.98 3.45 -26.07
N LEU A 68 -4.57 4.16 -27.12
CA LEU A 68 -5.47 4.69 -28.14
C LEU A 68 -6.25 3.58 -28.87
N ARG A 69 -5.55 2.53 -29.32
CA ARG A 69 -6.18 1.34 -29.93
C ARG A 69 -7.12 0.63 -28.96
N GLY A 70 -6.75 0.57 -27.68
CA GLY A 70 -7.59 0.03 -26.61
C GLY A 70 -8.87 0.84 -26.40
N GLY A 71 -8.78 2.18 -26.42
CA GLY A 71 -9.95 3.06 -26.39
C GLY A 71 -10.89 2.84 -27.58
N LEU A 72 -10.34 2.74 -28.79
CA LEU A 72 -11.13 2.48 -29.99
C LEU A 72 -11.78 1.08 -29.95
N PHE A 73 -11.05 0.06 -29.53
CA PHE A 73 -11.61 -1.28 -29.31
C PHE A 73 -12.75 -1.26 -28.28
N THR A 74 -12.57 -0.53 -27.18
CA THR A 74 -13.58 -0.38 -26.12
C THR A 74 -14.86 0.23 -26.70
N LEU A 75 -14.74 1.27 -27.53
CA LEU A 75 -15.85 1.89 -28.24
C LEU A 75 -16.53 0.91 -29.21
N CYS A 76 -15.76 0.21 -30.06
CA CYS A 76 -16.30 -0.80 -30.97
C CYS A 76 -17.04 -1.91 -30.21
N LYS A 77 -16.48 -2.41 -29.11
CA LYS A 77 -17.11 -3.45 -28.27
C LYS A 77 -18.41 -2.95 -27.65
N ALA A 78 -18.46 -1.71 -27.16
CA ALA A 78 -19.69 -1.08 -26.66
C ALA A 78 -20.77 -0.96 -27.74
N LEU A 79 -20.36 -0.74 -29.00
CA LEU A 79 -21.24 -0.71 -30.18
C LEU A 79 -21.50 -2.10 -30.80
N ARG A 80 -21.03 -3.19 -30.17
CA ARG A 80 -21.13 -4.58 -30.66
C ARG A 80 -20.48 -4.81 -32.03
N ILE A 81 -19.44 -4.04 -32.35
CA ILE A 81 -18.62 -4.17 -33.56
C ILE A 81 -17.40 -5.03 -33.25
N ASN A 82 -17.16 -6.07 -34.05
CA ASN A 82 -15.95 -6.88 -33.93
C ASN A 82 -14.73 -6.10 -34.46
N ALA A 83 -13.86 -5.66 -33.54
CA ALA A 83 -12.66 -4.90 -33.86
C ALA A 83 -11.38 -5.57 -33.35
N GLY A 84 -11.33 -6.91 -33.34
CA GLY A 84 -10.16 -7.68 -32.89
C GLY A 84 -8.86 -7.33 -33.64
N PHE A 85 -8.96 -6.80 -34.87
CA PHE A 85 -7.82 -6.32 -35.65
C PHE A 85 -7.11 -5.10 -35.03
N LEU A 86 -7.79 -4.33 -34.17
CA LEU A 86 -7.19 -3.20 -33.46
C LEU A 86 -6.27 -3.62 -32.30
N LEU A 87 -6.40 -4.86 -31.83
CA LEU A 87 -5.72 -5.33 -30.63
C LEU A 87 -4.28 -5.76 -30.96
N PRO A 88 -3.23 -5.02 -30.52
CA PRO A 88 -1.87 -5.56 -30.52
C PRO A 88 -1.75 -6.71 -29.52
N GLU A 89 -0.70 -7.52 -29.63
CA GLU A 89 -0.52 -8.75 -28.85
C GLU A 89 -0.64 -8.53 -27.33
N ALA A 90 -0.01 -7.48 -26.80
CA ALA A 90 -0.11 -7.15 -25.37
C ALA A 90 -1.57 -6.91 -24.93
N LEU A 91 -2.35 -6.21 -25.75
CA LEU A 91 -3.75 -5.94 -25.44
C LEU A 91 -4.63 -7.17 -25.65
N ARG A 92 -4.36 -8.01 -26.65
CA ARG A 92 -5.06 -9.30 -26.82
C ARG A 92 -4.93 -10.16 -25.58
N ARG A 93 -3.74 -10.24 -24.99
CA ARG A 93 -3.50 -10.98 -23.73
C ARG A 93 -4.30 -10.40 -22.56
N ILE A 94 -4.38 -9.08 -22.45
CA ILE A 94 -5.19 -8.41 -21.43
C ILE A 94 -6.68 -8.71 -21.63
N ILE A 95 -7.19 -8.55 -22.85
CA ILE A 95 -8.60 -8.84 -23.17
C ILE A 95 -8.94 -10.31 -22.93
N ALA A 96 -8.07 -11.24 -23.34
CA ALA A 96 -8.23 -12.67 -23.06
C ALA A 96 -8.28 -12.96 -21.55
N ALA A 97 -7.59 -12.19 -20.71
CA ALA A 97 -7.68 -12.31 -19.26
C ALA A 97 -9.06 -11.90 -18.74
N TYR A 98 -9.65 -10.82 -19.26
CA TYR A 98 -11.04 -10.43 -18.93
C TYR A 98 -12.07 -11.45 -19.43
N GLU A 99 -11.83 -12.05 -20.60
CA GLU A 99 -12.70 -13.09 -21.16
C GLU A 99 -12.65 -14.39 -20.37
N ARG A 100 -11.55 -14.71 -19.69
CA ARG A 100 -11.41 -15.94 -18.89
C ARG A 100 -11.72 -15.77 -17.41
N ALA A 101 -11.81 -14.53 -16.93
CA ALA A 101 -11.99 -14.24 -15.51
C ALA A 101 -13.39 -14.63 -15.02
N ASP A 102 -13.45 -15.34 -13.89
CA ASP A 102 -14.67 -15.52 -13.11
C ASP A 102 -14.94 -14.30 -12.20
N LEU A 103 -13.89 -13.56 -11.85
CA LEU A 103 -13.93 -12.35 -11.03
C LEU A 103 -12.85 -11.36 -11.45
N VAL A 104 -13.19 -10.08 -11.55
CA VAL A 104 -12.24 -8.99 -11.73
C VAL A 104 -12.10 -8.22 -10.42
N VAL A 105 -10.89 -8.18 -9.89
CA VAL A 105 -10.54 -7.52 -8.65
C VAL A 105 -9.69 -6.28 -8.97
N SER A 106 -10.13 -5.10 -8.55
CA SER A 106 -9.23 -3.95 -8.49
C SER A 106 -8.36 -4.09 -7.25
N ALA A 107 -7.04 -4.17 -7.46
CA ALA A 107 -6.05 -4.43 -6.44
C ALA A 107 -6.14 -3.47 -5.23
N PRO A 108 -5.66 -3.90 -4.05
CA PRO A 108 -5.40 -2.97 -2.96
C PRO A 108 -4.36 -1.92 -3.40
N GLY A 109 -4.50 -0.70 -2.89
CA GLY A 109 -3.56 0.37 -3.19
C GLY A 109 -3.92 1.70 -2.55
N GLY A 110 -3.10 2.72 -2.79
CA GLY A 110 -3.40 4.10 -2.39
C GLY A 110 -4.65 4.69 -3.05
N PRO A 111 -4.93 5.99 -2.85
CA PRO A 111 -6.12 6.67 -3.37
C PRO A 111 -6.07 6.94 -4.88
N TYR A 112 -5.76 5.93 -5.69
CA TYR A 112 -5.69 5.98 -7.15
C TYR A 112 -7.03 6.38 -7.79
N PHE A 113 -8.14 6.12 -7.09
CA PHE A 113 -9.45 6.70 -7.36
C PHE A 113 -9.62 7.98 -6.53
N GLY A 114 -9.01 9.09 -6.99
CA GLY A 114 -9.03 10.36 -6.26
C GLY A 114 -8.21 11.46 -6.90
N ASP A 115 -8.38 12.70 -6.41
CA ASP A 115 -7.78 13.89 -7.03
C ASP A 115 -6.25 13.91 -7.01
N LEU A 116 -5.65 13.26 -6.01
CA LEU A 116 -4.19 13.15 -5.85
C LEU A 116 -3.56 12.42 -7.04
N TYR A 117 -4.30 11.50 -7.66
CA TYR A 117 -3.85 10.69 -8.80
C TYR A 117 -4.67 10.96 -10.08
N ALA A 118 -5.36 12.10 -10.18
CA ALA A 118 -6.24 12.43 -11.31
C ALA A 118 -5.56 12.28 -12.70
N GLY A 119 -4.25 12.49 -12.80
CA GLY A 119 -3.49 12.32 -14.04
C GLY A 119 -3.34 10.86 -14.51
N HIS A 120 -3.49 9.89 -13.60
CA HIS A 120 -3.40 8.45 -13.87
C HIS A 120 -4.74 7.72 -13.65
N GLU A 121 -5.69 8.37 -12.98
CA GLU A 121 -7.01 7.85 -12.64
C GLU A 121 -7.78 7.29 -13.85
N LEU A 122 -7.71 7.94 -15.01
CA LEU A 122 -8.39 7.47 -16.23
C LEU A 122 -7.96 6.08 -16.69
N ALA A 123 -6.67 5.75 -16.53
CA ALA A 123 -6.17 4.42 -16.88
C ALA A 123 -6.73 3.37 -15.92
N HIS A 124 -6.82 3.69 -14.62
CA HIS A 124 -7.41 2.79 -13.63
C HIS A 124 -8.89 2.54 -13.90
N TRP A 125 -9.62 3.59 -14.24
CA TRP A 125 -11.01 3.53 -14.65
C TRP A 125 -11.25 2.73 -15.93
N TRP A 126 -10.33 2.80 -16.89
CA TRP A 126 -10.42 2.03 -18.13
C TRP A 126 -10.38 0.52 -17.88
N TYR A 127 -9.54 0.03 -16.95
CA TYR A 127 -9.54 -1.39 -16.57
C TYR A 127 -10.86 -1.84 -15.93
N ILE A 128 -11.49 -0.99 -15.10
CA ILE A 128 -12.81 -1.28 -14.55
C ILE A 128 -13.87 -1.34 -15.66
N LEU A 129 -13.80 -0.42 -16.62
CA LEU A 129 -14.70 -0.41 -17.77
C LEU A 129 -14.57 -1.68 -18.62
N LEU A 130 -13.36 -2.20 -18.81
CA LEU A 130 -13.16 -3.47 -19.52
C LEU A 130 -13.88 -4.62 -18.81
N GLY A 131 -13.80 -4.70 -17.48
CA GLY A 131 -14.53 -5.68 -16.69
C GLY A 131 -16.04 -5.60 -16.89
N ARG A 132 -16.59 -4.38 -16.85
CA ARG A 132 -18.02 -4.11 -17.08
C ARG A 132 -18.46 -4.54 -18.48
N LEU A 133 -17.67 -4.22 -19.51
CA LEU A 133 -17.96 -4.58 -20.90
C LEU A 133 -17.84 -6.08 -21.19
N HIS A 134 -17.15 -6.83 -20.34
CA HIS A 134 -17.05 -8.29 -20.42
C HIS A 134 -18.03 -8.98 -19.47
N GLU A 135 -18.93 -8.19 -18.85
CA GLU A 135 -19.99 -8.68 -17.96
C GLU A 135 -19.43 -9.57 -16.84
N ARG A 136 -18.24 -9.21 -16.34
CA ARG A 136 -17.57 -9.90 -15.23
C ARG A 136 -17.91 -9.21 -13.90
N PRO A 137 -18.09 -9.97 -12.80
CA PRO A 137 -18.28 -9.35 -11.51
C PRO A 137 -17.05 -8.54 -11.11
N LEU A 138 -17.27 -7.31 -10.66
CA LEU A 138 -16.26 -6.32 -10.35
C LEU A 138 -16.20 -6.08 -8.84
N PHE A 139 -15.01 -6.32 -8.26
CA PHE A 139 -14.76 -6.17 -6.83
C PHE A 139 -13.68 -5.11 -6.56
N LEU A 140 -13.98 -4.15 -5.70
CA LEU A 140 -13.01 -3.17 -5.22
C LEU A 140 -12.34 -3.69 -3.95
N TYR A 141 -11.05 -4.03 -3.96
CA TYR A 141 -10.37 -4.71 -2.85
C TYR A 141 -9.65 -3.76 -1.90
N ALA A 142 -10.43 -3.12 -1.02
CA ALA A 142 -9.97 -2.28 0.08
C ALA A 142 -8.85 -1.26 -0.26
N PRO A 143 -8.88 -0.53 -1.41
CA PRO A 143 -7.98 0.60 -1.58
C PRO A 143 -8.42 1.75 -0.67
N SER A 144 -7.55 2.74 -0.52
CA SER A 144 -8.00 4.08 -0.16
C SER A 144 -8.64 4.74 -1.38
N ALA A 145 -9.51 5.72 -1.18
CA ALA A 145 -10.16 6.50 -2.23
C ALA A 145 -10.46 7.93 -1.78
N GLY A 146 -10.54 8.84 -2.75
CA GLY A 146 -10.78 10.27 -2.55
C GLY A 146 -9.54 11.04 -2.09
N PRO A 147 -9.69 12.35 -1.77
CA PRO A 147 -10.92 13.14 -1.91
C PRO A 147 -11.30 13.42 -3.38
N PHE A 148 -12.54 13.88 -3.60
CA PHE A 148 -13.14 14.13 -4.92
C PHE A 148 -13.57 15.60 -5.11
N LYS A 149 -12.64 16.54 -4.91
CA LYS A 149 -12.85 17.98 -5.01
C LYS A 149 -12.96 18.47 -6.47
N LYS A 150 -12.38 17.77 -7.45
CA LYS A 150 -12.49 18.10 -8.89
C LYS A 150 -13.89 17.74 -9.43
N CYS A 151 -14.85 18.65 -9.26
CA CYS A 151 -16.25 18.45 -9.59
C CYS A 151 -16.52 17.98 -11.03
N TRP A 152 -15.71 18.38 -12.01
CA TRP A 152 -15.86 18.00 -13.41
C TRP A 152 -15.54 16.51 -13.69
N LEU A 153 -14.74 15.86 -12.83
CA LEU A 153 -14.49 14.41 -12.89
C LEU A 153 -15.58 13.60 -12.17
N ASN A 154 -16.39 14.23 -11.33
CA ASN A 154 -17.32 13.52 -10.45
C ASN A 154 -18.43 12.77 -11.22
N PRO A 155 -19.02 13.27 -12.33
CA PRO A 155 -20.01 12.50 -13.09
C PRO A 155 -19.49 11.14 -13.58
N ILE A 156 -18.28 11.10 -14.17
CA ILE A 156 -17.68 9.85 -14.65
C ILE A 156 -17.28 8.93 -13.48
N ARG A 157 -16.75 9.49 -12.38
CA ARG A 157 -16.46 8.72 -11.16
C ARG A 157 -17.70 8.06 -10.60
N ARG A 158 -18.83 8.78 -10.49
CA ARG A 158 -20.11 8.21 -10.04
C ARG A 158 -20.52 7.03 -10.90
N TRP A 159 -20.54 7.23 -12.21
CA TRP A 159 -20.92 6.19 -13.16
C TRP A 159 -20.04 4.92 -13.05
N LEU A 160 -18.73 5.09 -12.87
CA LEU A 160 -17.79 3.97 -12.76
C LEU A 160 -17.77 3.31 -11.39
N PHE A 161 -17.97 4.04 -10.30
CA PHE A 161 -18.14 3.42 -8.98
C PHE A 161 -19.38 2.51 -8.95
N HIS A 162 -20.47 2.90 -9.63
CA HIS A 162 -21.63 2.02 -9.83
C HIS A 162 -21.37 0.81 -10.74
N ALA A 163 -20.17 0.66 -11.33
CA ALA A 163 -19.79 -0.56 -12.03
C ALA A 163 -19.37 -1.68 -11.07
N PHE A 164 -18.92 -1.36 -9.85
CA PHE A 164 -18.55 -2.38 -8.88
C PHE A 164 -19.78 -3.04 -8.26
N ASP A 165 -19.77 -4.38 -8.18
CA ASP A 165 -20.79 -5.17 -7.50
C ASP A 165 -20.59 -5.17 -5.97
N MET A 166 -19.36 -4.92 -5.53
CA MET A 166 -19.03 -4.76 -4.11
C MET A 166 -17.94 -3.70 -3.93
N LEU A 167 -18.24 -2.71 -3.10
CA LEU A 167 -17.33 -1.63 -2.71
C LEU A 167 -16.78 -1.93 -1.32
N THR A 168 -15.46 -2.16 -1.25
CA THR A 168 -14.75 -2.21 0.04
C THR A 168 -13.63 -1.17 0.08
N VAL A 169 -13.40 -0.59 1.25
CA VAL A 169 -12.31 0.38 1.51
C VAL A 169 -11.63 0.03 2.83
N ARG A 170 -10.35 0.39 2.98
CA ARG A 170 -9.57 0.00 4.17
C ARG A 170 -9.86 0.87 5.40
N GLU A 171 -10.40 2.07 5.23
CA GLU A 171 -10.60 3.07 6.28
C GLU A 171 -11.87 3.91 6.09
N GLU A 172 -12.42 4.43 7.19
CA GLU A 172 -13.68 5.19 7.21
C GLU A 172 -13.60 6.49 6.40
N ILE A 173 -12.43 7.14 6.37
CA ILE A 173 -12.21 8.40 5.65
C ILE A 173 -12.52 8.21 4.15
N SER A 174 -12.10 7.09 3.57
CA SER A 174 -12.39 6.78 2.17
C SER A 174 -13.85 6.40 1.93
N ALA A 175 -14.50 5.72 2.87
CA ALA A 175 -15.95 5.48 2.80
C ALA A 175 -16.73 6.79 2.80
N GLN A 176 -16.34 7.75 3.65
CA GLN A 176 -16.94 9.07 3.71
C GLN A 176 -16.79 9.83 2.39
N HIS A 177 -15.60 9.81 1.78
CA HIS A 177 -15.38 10.44 0.47
C HIS A 177 -16.26 9.82 -0.63
N ILE A 178 -16.40 8.49 -0.66
CA ILE A 178 -17.25 7.82 -1.64
C ILE A 178 -18.74 8.13 -1.37
N ARG A 179 -19.19 8.10 -0.10
CA ARG A 179 -20.59 8.47 0.26
C ARG A 179 -20.91 9.93 -0.08
N GLN A 180 -19.96 10.86 0.08
CA GLN A 180 -20.13 12.24 -0.37
C GLN A 180 -20.28 12.35 -1.90
N LEU A 181 -19.65 11.44 -2.65
CA LEU A 181 -19.70 11.42 -4.11
C LEU A 181 -20.99 10.74 -4.65
N LEU A 182 -21.38 9.62 -4.04
CA LEU A 182 -22.44 8.71 -4.52
C LEU A 182 -23.78 8.86 -3.79
N GLY A 183 -23.78 9.39 -2.57
CA GLY A 183 -24.93 9.47 -1.66
C GLY A 183 -24.69 8.74 -0.33
N SER A 184 -25.28 9.24 0.76
CA SER A 184 -25.10 8.72 2.13
C SER A 184 -25.46 7.25 2.29
N ASP A 185 -26.45 6.78 1.53
CA ASP A 185 -27.01 5.43 1.62
C ASP A 185 -26.22 4.39 0.81
N THR A 186 -25.11 4.81 0.19
CA THR A 186 -24.22 3.92 -0.56
C THR A 186 -23.66 2.85 0.37
N ARG A 187 -23.95 1.59 0.07
CA ARG A 187 -23.39 0.44 0.77
C ARG A 187 -21.91 0.31 0.43
N ILE A 188 -21.06 0.47 1.44
CA ILE A 188 -19.61 0.36 1.35
C ILE A 188 -19.15 -0.36 2.60
N GLU A 189 -18.38 -1.42 2.43
CA GLU A 189 -17.82 -2.15 3.55
C GLU A 189 -16.45 -1.62 3.93
N VAL A 190 -16.33 -1.16 5.17
CA VAL A 190 -15.05 -0.68 5.72
C VAL A 190 -14.33 -1.84 6.38
N THR A 191 -13.25 -2.26 5.74
CA THR A 191 -12.44 -3.40 6.15
C THR A 191 -11.12 -2.91 6.77
N ALA A 192 -9.99 -3.35 6.25
CA ALA A 192 -8.64 -2.95 6.64
C ALA A 192 -7.67 -3.27 5.50
N ASP A 193 -6.44 -2.75 5.60
CA ASP A 193 -5.40 -3.01 4.61
C ASP A 193 -5.08 -4.50 4.51
N SER A 194 -4.92 -5.00 3.29
CA SER A 194 -4.75 -6.42 3.03
C SER A 194 -3.45 -7.00 3.59
N ALA A 195 -2.38 -6.20 3.71
CA ALA A 195 -1.10 -6.65 4.26
C ALA A 195 -1.23 -7.13 5.72
N ILE A 196 -2.24 -6.64 6.45
CA ILE A 196 -2.52 -7.01 7.85
C ILE A 196 -2.99 -8.47 7.95
N GLN A 197 -3.53 -9.06 6.88
CA GLN A 197 -4.01 -10.46 6.87
C GLN A 197 -2.92 -11.48 7.19
N SER A 198 -1.65 -11.13 6.96
CA SER A 198 -0.49 -11.99 7.24
C SER A 198 0.28 -11.48 8.45
N SER A 199 0.81 -12.40 9.26
CA SER A 199 1.79 -12.11 10.31
C SER A 199 3.07 -12.87 10.02
N PHE A 200 4.20 -12.31 10.44
CA PHE A 200 5.51 -12.91 10.23
C PHE A 200 6.27 -12.98 11.55
N SER A 201 6.99 -14.07 11.77
CA SER A 201 7.89 -14.17 12.91
C SER A 201 9.11 -13.25 12.72
N PRO A 202 9.66 -12.70 13.82
CA PRO A 202 10.89 -11.93 13.77
C PRO A 202 12.00 -12.69 13.05
N TYR A 203 12.79 -11.98 12.24
CA TYR A 203 14.03 -12.56 11.75
C TYR A 203 15.01 -12.71 12.92
N PRO A 204 15.73 -13.84 13.05
CA PRO A 204 16.66 -14.02 14.16
C PRO A 204 17.80 -12.98 14.14
N ARG A 205 17.97 -12.24 15.25
CA ARG A 205 18.98 -11.17 15.36
C ARG A 205 20.41 -11.70 15.20
N ASP A 206 20.67 -12.92 15.66
CA ASP A 206 21.95 -13.61 15.53
C ASP A 206 22.32 -13.91 14.07
N GLN A 207 21.32 -14.21 13.24
CA GLN A 207 21.50 -14.42 11.80
C GLN A 207 21.65 -13.11 11.03
N TYR A 208 20.96 -12.05 11.44
CA TYR A 208 21.05 -10.75 10.75
C TYR A 208 22.35 -10.02 11.09
N PHE A 209 22.71 -9.97 12.37
CA PHE A 209 23.96 -9.38 12.85
C PHE A 209 24.99 -10.47 13.13
N SER A 210 25.60 -11.03 12.10
CA SER A 210 26.70 -11.98 12.24
C SER A 210 28.06 -11.29 12.40
N ASP A 211 29.06 -12.04 12.85
CA ASP A 211 30.48 -11.66 12.82
C ASP A 211 30.77 -10.31 13.47
N ALA A 212 31.39 -9.37 12.73
CA ALA A 212 31.77 -8.05 13.21
C ALA A 212 30.59 -7.20 13.70
N LYS A 213 29.34 -7.56 13.36
CA LYS A 213 28.13 -6.86 13.81
C LYS A 213 27.47 -7.51 15.04
N ALA A 214 28.02 -8.59 15.60
CA ALA A 214 27.38 -9.35 16.68
C ALA A 214 27.02 -8.49 17.91
N ALA A 215 27.81 -7.45 18.23
CA ALA A 215 27.51 -6.53 19.34
C ALA A 215 26.20 -5.73 19.15
N LEU A 216 25.72 -5.56 17.90
CA LEU A 216 24.49 -4.84 17.58
C LEU A 216 23.22 -5.61 18.01
N ARG A 217 23.32 -6.92 18.30
CA ARG A 217 22.19 -7.76 18.73
C ARG A 217 21.53 -7.25 20.02
N GLU A 218 22.34 -6.72 20.93
CA GLU A 218 21.92 -6.19 22.23
C GLU A 218 21.41 -4.75 22.17
N HIS A 219 21.53 -4.08 21.02
CA HIS A 219 21.03 -2.72 20.86
C HIS A 219 19.50 -2.71 20.75
N SER A 220 18.90 -1.58 21.13
CA SER A 220 17.52 -1.30 20.81
C SER A 220 17.41 -0.99 19.32
N LEU A 221 16.78 -1.88 18.56
CA LEU A 221 16.66 -1.75 17.12
C LEU A 221 15.48 -0.83 16.79
N ILE A 222 15.72 0.23 16.03
CA ILE A 222 14.70 1.19 15.64
C ILE A 222 14.53 1.14 14.12
N ALA A 223 13.37 0.70 13.66
CA ALA A 223 13.06 0.73 12.22
C ALA A 223 12.70 2.14 11.78
N VAL A 224 13.37 2.65 10.75
CA VAL A 224 13.14 4.00 10.22
C VAL A 224 12.79 3.90 8.74
N SER A 225 11.64 4.45 8.33
CA SER A 225 11.31 4.57 6.91
C SER A 225 10.66 5.92 6.64
N LEU A 226 11.40 6.78 5.97
CA LEU A 226 11.00 8.16 5.71
C LEU A 226 10.76 8.39 4.22
N ASN A 227 9.73 9.17 3.92
CA ASN A 227 9.37 9.64 2.60
C ASN A 227 10.09 10.94 2.28
N ASP A 228 10.73 11.02 1.11
CA ASP A 228 11.20 12.28 0.55
C ASP A 228 10.00 13.07 -0.04
N TYR A 229 9.29 13.78 0.83
CA TYR A 229 8.07 14.48 0.43
C TYR A 229 8.36 15.84 -0.19
N HIS A 230 7.80 16.07 -1.37
CA HIS A 230 8.06 17.28 -2.17
C HIS A 230 7.10 18.46 -1.90
N TYR A 231 6.12 18.30 -1.00
CA TYR A 231 5.14 19.34 -0.67
C TYR A 231 4.43 19.96 -1.89
N PRO A 232 3.75 19.14 -2.73
CA PRO A 232 3.10 19.63 -3.93
C PRO A 232 2.07 20.71 -3.61
N GLY A 233 2.13 21.83 -4.32
CA GLY A 233 1.23 22.98 -4.13
C GLY A 233 1.66 23.95 -3.02
N SER A 234 2.76 23.69 -2.31
CA SER A 234 3.34 24.66 -1.37
C SER A 234 3.95 25.86 -2.11
N ARG A 235 3.93 27.04 -1.46
CA ARG A 235 4.64 28.24 -1.93
C ARG A 235 6.16 28.10 -1.79
N ASN A 236 6.63 27.41 -0.74
CA ASN A 236 8.06 27.24 -0.40
C ASN A 236 8.40 25.75 -0.16
N PRO A 237 8.30 24.86 -1.16
CA PRO A 237 8.47 23.42 -0.97
C PRO A 237 9.86 23.02 -0.44
N ALA A 238 10.92 23.71 -0.88
CA ALA A 238 12.29 23.44 -0.43
C ALA A 238 12.48 23.75 1.06
N GLU A 239 11.89 24.85 1.55
CA GLU A 239 11.93 25.23 2.97
C GLU A 239 11.18 24.21 3.84
N MET A 240 9.99 23.78 3.39
CA MET A 240 9.22 22.75 4.09
C MET A 240 9.95 21.41 4.16
N LYS A 241 10.58 20.98 3.06
CA LYS A 241 11.43 19.79 3.02
C LYS A 241 12.62 19.92 3.98
N ALA A 242 13.31 21.06 3.97
CA ALA A 242 14.41 21.32 4.91
C ALA A 242 13.94 21.32 6.38
N LYS A 243 12.78 21.93 6.68
CA LYS A 243 12.16 21.88 8.01
C LYS A 243 11.88 20.44 8.44
N TYR A 244 11.22 19.65 7.59
CA TYR A 244 10.92 18.25 7.87
C TYR A 244 12.17 17.43 8.14
N ASN A 245 13.19 17.53 7.28
CA ASN A 245 14.44 16.82 7.49
C ASN A 245 15.08 17.18 8.84
N ARG A 246 15.14 18.47 9.19
CA ARG A 246 15.66 18.91 10.50
C ARG A 246 14.86 18.32 11.67
N VAL A 247 13.53 18.32 11.58
CA VAL A 247 12.66 17.75 12.62
C VAL A 247 12.87 16.24 12.76
N MET A 248 13.02 15.52 11.64
CA MET A 248 13.27 14.07 11.67
C MET A 248 14.66 13.73 12.22
N THR A 249 15.71 14.46 11.83
CA THR A 249 17.05 14.30 12.40
C THR A 249 17.04 14.56 13.91
N ALA A 250 16.38 15.63 14.36
CA ALA A 250 16.24 15.94 15.78
C ALA A 250 15.45 14.85 16.55
N CYS A 251 14.41 14.29 15.93
CA CYS A 251 13.63 13.17 16.47
C CYS A 251 14.50 11.91 16.66
N LEU A 252 15.28 11.52 15.66
CA LEU A 252 16.16 10.35 15.72
C LEU A 252 17.31 10.54 16.72
N ASN A 253 17.92 11.73 16.77
CA ASN A 253 18.92 12.06 17.79
C ASN A 253 18.32 12.01 19.21
N TYR A 254 17.09 12.49 19.40
CA TYR A 254 16.41 12.42 20.69
C TYR A 254 16.11 10.97 21.11
N LEU A 255 15.66 10.12 20.17
CA LEU A 255 15.47 8.68 20.38
C LEU A 255 16.75 7.98 20.84
N ALA A 256 17.88 8.30 20.20
CA ALA A 256 19.18 7.74 20.59
C ALA A 256 19.62 8.18 21.99
N GLY A 257 19.16 9.33 22.48
CA GLY A 257 19.39 9.76 23.86
C GLY A 257 18.60 8.96 24.91
N LYS A 258 17.56 8.21 24.50
CA LYS A 258 16.71 7.42 25.41
C LYS A 258 17.15 5.97 25.57
N THR A 259 17.91 5.44 24.61
CA THR A 259 18.34 4.04 24.60
C THR A 259 19.57 3.88 23.73
N ASN A 260 20.38 2.86 24.01
CA ASN A 260 21.46 2.47 23.11
C ASN A 260 20.87 1.90 21.80
N ALA A 261 20.70 2.77 20.80
CA ALA A 261 19.93 2.48 19.60
C ALA A 261 20.83 2.05 18.42
N HIS A 262 20.31 1.16 17.59
CA HIS A 262 20.79 0.94 16.23
C HIS A 262 19.65 1.16 15.24
N PHE A 263 19.81 2.13 14.33
CA PHE A 263 18.77 2.51 13.38
C PHE A 263 18.87 1.69 12.09
N LEU A 264 17.77 1.03 11.74
CA LEU A 264 17.63 0.29 10.49
C LEU A 264 16.78 1.10 9.52
N PHE A 265 17.39 1.68 8.48
CA PHE A 265 16.68 2.46 7.47
C PHE A 265 16.11 1.55 6.37
N PHE A 266 14.78 1.55 6.21
CA PHE A 266 14.04 0.69 5.29
C PHE A 266 13.57 1.44 4.04
N PRO A 267 14.21 1.23 2.88
CA PRO A 267 13.68 1.71 1.61
C PRO A 267 12.41 0.94 1.24
N GLN A 268 11.36 1.66 0.81
CA GLN A 268 10.12 1.07 0.34
C GLN A 268 10.01 1.09 -1.18
N LEU A 269 10.54 2.13 -1.82
CA LEU A 269 10.64 2.20 -3.27
C LEU A 269 11.86 1.43 -3.77
N TYR A 270 11.69 0.69 -4.88
CA TYR A 270 12.73 -0.10 -5.50
C TYR A 270 12.66 -0.04 -7.03
N GLY A 271 13.78 -0.34 -7.70
CA GLY A 271 13.91 -0.26 -9.16
C GLY A 271 14.65 0.99 -9.62
N ALA A 272 14.86 1.10 -10.93
CA ALA A 272 15.64 2.20 -11.52
C ALA A 272 14.91 3.56 -11.54
N VAL A 273 13.57 3.57 -11.46
CA VAL A 273 12.75 4.78 -11.63
C VAL A 273 12.44 5.47 -10.30
N HIS A 274 12.23 4.68 -9.25
CA HIS A 274 11.79 5.15 -7.95
C HIS A 274 12.63 4.48 -6.85
N SER A 275 13.25 5.28 -5.97
CA SER A 275 14.09 4.77 -4.89
C SER A 275 14.12 5.73 -3.71
N ASP A 276 14.07 5.17 -2.50
CA ASP A 276 14.25 5.90 -1.24
C ASP A 276 15.72 5.93 -0.80
N VAL A 277 16.59 5.14 -1.44
CA VAL A 277 17.94 4.82 -0.95
C VAL A 277 18.78 6.07 -0.68
N ASN A 278 18.92 6.97 -1.66
CA ASN A 278 19.76 8.15 -1.51
C ASN A 278 19.23 9.07 -0.40
N TYR A 279 17.92 9.22 -0.30
CA TYR A 279 17.31 10.05 0.74
C TYR A 279 17.55 9.48 2.14
N LEU A 280 17.41 8.15 2.31
CA LEU A 280 17.64 7.49 3.60
C LEU A 280 19.12 7.47 3.99
N LEU A 281 20.04 7.30 3.02
CA LEU A 281 21.48 7.43 3.26
C LEU A 281 21.83 8.83 3.74
N ASN A 282 21.37 9.87 3.03
CA ASN A 282 21.60 11.26 3.43
C ASN A 282 21.02 11.57 4.82
N MET A 283 19.87 10.98 5.17
CA MET A 283 19.31 11.11 6.52
C MET A 283 20.19 10.45 7.58
N GLY A 284 20.67 9.22 7.34
CA GLY A 284 21.60 8.53 8.22
C GLY A 284 22.91 9.29 8.41
N GLU A 285 23.49 9.82 7.33
CA GLU A 285 24.71 10.65 7.36
C GLU A 285 24.52 11.99 8.07
N SER A 286 23.28 12.49 8.15
CA SER A 286 22.95 13.73 8.87
C SER A 286 22.74 13.53 10.37
N LEU A 287 22.75 12.28 10.87
CA LEU A 287 22.69 11.98 12.29
C LEU A 287 24.00 12.35 13.00
N ALA A 288 23.98 12.40 14.33
CA ALA A 288 25.22 12.62 15.08
C ALA A 288 26.24 11.49 14.78
N PRO A 289 27.55 11.78 14.58
CA PRO A 289 28.54 10.82 14.08
C PRO A 289 28.69 9.53 14.90
N GLU A 290 28.38 9.59 16.20
CA GLU A 290 28.43 8.47 17.14
C GLU A 290 27.23 7.51 17.03
N LEU A 291 26.16 7.90 16.32
CA LEU A 291 24.95 7.08 16.23
C LEU A 291 25.13 5.92 15.27
N SER A 292 24.74 4.74 15.73
CA SER A 292 24.81 3.51 14.94
C SER A 292 23.60 3.37 14.02
N TRP A 293 23.84 3.21 12.73
CA TRP A 293 22.77 3.00 11.75
C TRP A 293 23.26 2.20 10.54
N GLU A 294 22.32 1.63 9.79
CA GLU A 294 22.57 1.07 8.47
C GLU A 294 21.34 1.18 7.55
N LEU A 295 21.59 1.12 6.25
CA LEU A 295 20.54 0.94 5.25
C LEU A 295 20.26 -0.56 5.07
N VAL A 296 19.01 -0.96 5.29
CA VAL A 296 18.55 -2.32 5.03
C VAL A 296 18.65 -2.60 3.53
N ASN A 297 19.16 -3.78 3.17
CA ASN A 297 19.37 -4.17 1.78
C ASN A 297 18.11 -3.94 0.91
N PRO A 298 18.15 -3.03 -0.08
CA PRO A 298 17.00 -2.68 -0.90
C PRO A 298 16.43 -3.85 -1.73
N ALA A 299 17.25 -4.88 -1.99
CA ALA A 299 16.85 -6.06 -2.73
C ALA A 299 15.88 -6.97 -1.95
N LEU A 300 15.83 -6.84 -0.62
CA LEU A 300 14.94 -7.65 0.23
C LEU A 300 13.48 -7.39 -0.09
N ASP A 301 12.73 -8.48 -0.24
CA ASP A 301 11.31 -8.42 -0.55
C ASP A 301 10.46 -7.97 0.65
N SER A 302 9.18 -7.74 0.37
CA SER A 302 8.24 -7.28 1.40
C SER A 302 8.14 -8.26 2.58
N THR A 303 8.23 -9.57 2.33
CA THR A 303 8.21 -10.61 3.37
C THR A 303 9.40 -10.46 4.32
N MET A 304 10.61 -10.38 3.77
CA MET A 304 11.82 -10.25 4.58
C MET A 304 11.83 -8.92 5.33
N GLN A 305 11.47 -7.80 4.68
CA GLN A 305 11.37 -6.52 5.38
C GLN A 305 10.42 -6.59 6.58
N ARG A 306 9.26 -7.24 6.43
CA ARG A 306 8.32 -7.42 7.56
C ARG A 306 8.90 -8.24 8.70
N ARG A 307 9.70 -9.28 8.41
CA ARG A 307 10.41 -10.05 9.44
C ARG A 307 11.47 -9.21 10.17
N LEU A 308 12.14 -8.31 9.45
CA LEU A 308 13.10 -7.36 10.03
C LEU A 308 12.40 -6.27 10.85
N PHE A 309 11.23 -5.77 10.44
CA PHE A 309 10.40 -4.92 11.30
C PHE A 309 10.03 -5.66 12.59
N ALA A 310 9.68 -6.94 12.52
CA ALA A 310 9.27 -7.72 13.68
C ALA A 310 10.40 -8.02 14.69
N MET A 311 11.67 -7.91 14.33
CA MET A 311 12.78 -7.98 15.30
C MET A 311 13.09 -6.64 15.97
N CYS A 312 12.51 -5.53 15.50
CA CYS A 312 12.73 -4.20 16.04
C CYS A 312 11.97 -3.95 17.35
N ASN A 313 12.42 -2.93 18.09
CA ASN A 313 11.85 -2.55 19.37
C ASN A 313 10.86 -1.40 19.25
N LEU A 314 11.16 -0.45 18.36
CA LEU A 314 10.34 0.72 18.01
C LEU A 314 10.43 0.99 16.50
N HIS A 315 9.55 1.85 15.99
CA HIS A 315 9.68 2.35 14.62
C HIS A 315 9.31 3.83 14.46
N VAL A 316 9.85 4.47 13.43
CA VAL A 316 9.47 5.80 12.96
C VAL A 316 9.21 5.71 11.47
N SER A 317 7.97 6.00 11.07
CA SER A 317 7.53 5.79 9.69
C SER A 317 6.81 7.01 9.15
N SER A 318 7.18 7.46 7.94
CA SER A 318 6.37 8.39 7.16
C SER A 318 5.88 7.82 5.83
N ARG A 319 6.41 6.66 5.43
CA ARG A 319 5.80 5.79 4.43
C ARG A 319 4.69 4.96 5.10
N TYR A 320 3.56 4.81 4.40
CA TYR A 320 2.37 4.13 4.94
C TYR A 320 2.59 2.68 5.39
N HIS A 321 3.11 1.82 4.51
CA HIS A 321 3.23 0.39 4.80
C HIS A 321 4.27 0.05 5.89
N PRO A 322 5.38 0.79 6.05
CA PRO A 322 6.23 0.68 7.25
C PRO A 322 5.49 0.85 8.57
N ALA A 323 4.50 1.75 8.66
CA ALA A 323 3.64 1.83 9.84
C ALA A 323 2.87 0.51 10.02
N ILE A 324 2.24 -0.01 8.95
CA ILE A 324 1.58 -1.32 8.99
C ILE A 324 2.54 -2.43 9.43
N PHE A 325 3.77 -2.46 8.90
CA PHE A 325 4.74 -3.50 9.21
C PHE A 325 5.13 -3.47 10.68
N GLY A 326 5.42 -2.30 11.25
CA GLY A 326 5.72 -2.12 12.66
C GLY A 326 4.55 -2.52 13.56
N PHE A 327 3.40 -1.88 13.38
CA PHE A 327 2.24 -2.12 14.26
C PHE A 327 1.67 -3.54 14.14
N SER A 328 1.67 -4.15 12.94
CA SER A 328 1.25 -5.56 12.76
C SER A 328 2.26 -6.57 13.34
N ALA A 329 3.47 -6.14 13.65
CA ALA A 329 4.49 -6.92 14.34
C ALA A 329 4.56 -6.61 15.85
N LEU A 330 3.60 -5.85 16.39
CA LEU A 330 3.58 -5.40 17.78
C LEU A 330 4.79 -4.52 18.15
N VAL A 331 5.34 -3.81 17.18
CA VAL A 331 6.43 -2.84 17.36
C VAL A 331 5.80 -1.44 17.38
N PRO A 332 5.62 -0.80 18.55
CA PRO A 332 5.02 0.52 18.63
C PRO A 332 5.95 1.58 18.04
N GLY A 333 5.42 2.75 17.71
CA GLY A 333 6.20 3.76 17.01
C GLY A 333 5.43 5.01 16.67
N ILE A 334 6.09 5.88 15.90
CA ILE A 334 5.55 7.16 15.45
C ILE A 334 5.21 7.06 13.96
N CYS A 335 4.02 7.54 13.60
CA CYS A 335 3.54 7.64 12.23
C CYS A 335 3.45 9.10 11.78
N ILE A 336 4.10 9.46 10.68
CA ILE A 336 4.00 10.76 10.05
C ILE A 336 3.21 10.59 8.74
N TYR A 337 1.99 11.09 8.68
CA TYR A 337 1.15 10.92 7.50
C TYR A 337 1.22 12.12 6.56
N TYR A 338 1.16 11.84 5.27
CA TYR A 338 0.98 12.84 4.20
C TYR A 338 -0.28 12.56 3.36
N GLU A 339 -0.89 11.39 3.57
CA GLU A 339 -2.13 10.92 2.97
C GLU A 339 -3.03 10.37 4.08
N HIS A 340 -4.34 10.51 3.92
CA HIS A 340 -5.32 10.15 4.95
C HIS A 340 -5.33 8.65 5.30
N LYS A 341 -4.79 7.79 4.43
CA LYS A 341 -4.74 6.33 4.65
C LYS A 341 -3.95 5.94 5.90
N ALA A 342 -2.84 6.64 6.17
CA ALA A 342 -2.04 6.41 7.37
C ALA A 342 -2.77 6.88 8.63
N LEU A 343 -3.41 8.05 8.58
CA LEU A 343 -4.26 8.55 9.66
C LEU A 343 -5.42 7.57 9.97
N GLY A 344 -6.14 7.12 8.93
CA GLY A 344 -7.24 6.17 9.09
C GLY A 344 -6.79 4.82 9.68
N PHE A 345 -5.61 4.33 9.32
CA PHE A 345 -5.03 3.13 9.94
C PHE A 345 -4.71 3.33 11.42
N MET A 346 -4.10 4.46 11.79
CA MET A 346 -3.78 4.77 13.18
C MET A 346 -5.04 4.95 14.05
N GLN A 347 -6.09 5.54 13.49
CA GLN A 347 -7.42 5.63 14.12
C GLN A 347 -8.03 4.26 14.42
N GLN A 348 -7.89 3.29 13.49
CA GLN A 348 -8.37 1.92 13.71
C GLN A 348 -7.66 1.23 14.88
N LEU A 349 -6.40 1.60 15.16
CA LEU A 349 -5.63 1.13 16.31
C LEU A 349 -5.89 1.95 17.59
N GLY A 350 -6.54 3.11 17.49
CA GLY A 350 -6.70 4.05 18.60
C GLY A 350 -5.36 4.68 19.02
N LEU A 351 -4.50 5.00 18.04
CA LEU A 351 -3.15 5.52 18.23
C LEU A 351 -2.96 6.91 17.59
N ASP A 352 -4.03 7.70 17.51
CA ASP A 352 -4.02 9.09 17.04
C ASP A 352 -2.92 9.93 17.72
N ARG A 353 -2.64 9.67 19.00
CA ARG A 353 -1.60 10.35 19.80
C ARG A 353 -0.18 10.23 19.22
N PHE A 354 0.09 9.16 18.47
CA PHE A 354 1.39 8.90 17.85
C PHE A 354 1.38 9.17 16.33
N THR A 355 0.44 10.00 15.88
CA THR A 355 0.19 10.27 14.45
C THR A 355 0.32 11.76 14.15
N PHE A 356 1.22 12.12 13.24
CA PHE A 356 1.59 13.51 12.98
C PHE A 356 1.42 13.87 11.50
N ASP A 357 0.87 15.05 11.22
CA ASP A 357 0.75 15.56 9.85
C ASP A 357 2.12 16.03 9.35
N ILE A 358 2.55 15.56 8.17
CA ILE A 358 3.80 16.01 7.55
C ILE A 358 3.81 17.53 7.30
N TRP A 359 2.64 18.15 7.13
CA TRP A 359 2.50 19.58 6.84
C TRP A 359 2.63 20.47 8.07
N ASP A 360 2.29 19.97 9.28
CA ASP A 360 2.39 20.71 10.56
C ASP A 360 3.16 19.90 11.61
N ILE A 361 4.32 19.37 11.22
CA ILE A 361 5.18 18.63 12.14
C ILE A 361 6.05 19.59 12.97
N ARG A 362 6.15 19.32 14.27
CA ARG A 362 6.95 20.08 15.24
C ARG A 362 7.83 19.16 16.06
N GLN A 363 9.03 19.64 16.38
CA GLN A 363 10.03 18.85 17.08
C GLN A 363 9.59 18.51 18.51
N GLU A 364 8.96 19.46 19.19
CA GLU A 364 8.54 19.36 20.58
C GLU A 364 7.43 18.31 20.74
N ASP A 365 6.49 18.25 19.79
CA ASP A 365 5.41 17.26 19.78
C ASP A 365 5.97 15.84 19.59
N LEU A 366 6.97 15.67 18.72
CA LEU A 366 7.65 14.37 18.55
C LEU A 366 8.43 13.97 19.80
N LYS A 367 9.12 14.90 20.47
CA LYS A 367 9.83 14.62 21.73
C LYS A 367 8.87 14.14 22.80
N PHE A 368 7.76 14.84 22.99
CA PHE A 368 6.71 14.43 23.93
C PHE A 368 6.19 13.02 23.61
N ALA A 369 5.93 12.75 22.33
CA ALA A 369 5.45 11.43 21.93
C ALA A 369 6.50 10.33 22.11
N ILE A 370 7.79 10.64 21.95
CA ILE A 370 8.88 9.71 22.26
C ILE A 370 8.91 9.42 23.76
N ASP A 371 8.79 10.44 24.62
CA ASP A 371 8.73 10.24 26.07
C ASP A 371 7.56 9.32 26.44
N GLU A 372 6.36 9.63 25.96
CA GLU A 372 5.16 8.82 26.19
C GLU A 372 5.31 7.39 25.65
N LEU A 373 5.92 7.22 24.47
CA LEU A 373 6.17 5.91 23.84
C LEU A 373 7.08 5.03 24.70
N PHE A 374 8.07 5.60 25.38
CA PHE A 374 8.96 4.87 26.29
C PHE A 374 8.27 4.56 27.62
N ASP A 375 7.56 5.54 28.19
CA ASP A 375 6.88 5.39 29.47
C ASP A 375 5.72 4.38 29.41
N THR A 376 5.05 4.28 28.27
CA THR A 376 3.84 3.44 28.10
C THR A 376 4.05 2.25 27.17
N ARG A 377 5.30 1.91 26.84
CA ARG A 377 5.63 0.91 25.79
C ARG A 377 4.90 -0.42 25.97
N GLU A 378 4.89 -0.97 27.18
CA GLU A 378 4.25 -2.26 27.48
C GLU A 378 2.73 -2.18 27.33
N GLU A 379 2.12 -1.08 27.76
CA GLU A 379 0.68 -0.83 27.57
C GLU A 379 0.32 -0.74 26.08
N LEU A 380 1.13 -0.04 25.29
CA LEU A 380 0.93 0.07 23.85
C LEU A 380 1.02 -1.30 23.16
N VAL A 381 1.99 -2.13 23.54
CA VAL A 381 2.10 -3.50 23.02
C VAL A 381 0.89 -4.34 23.41
N LEU A 382 0.40 -4.22 24.66
CA LEU A 382 -0.80 -4.93 25.11
C LEU A 382 -2.04 -4.48 24.32
N ARG A 383 -2.20 -3.17 24.11
CA ARG A 383 -3.28 -2.59 23.30
C ARG A 383 -3.23 -3.11 21.86
N LEU A 384 -2.05 -3.15 21.25
CA LEU A 384 -1.85 -3.72 19.91
C LEU A 384 -2.22 -5.20 19.87
N ARG A 385 -1.83 -6.00 20.86
CA ARG A 385 -2.21 -7.43 20.96
C ARG A 385 -3.72 -7.64 21.00
N GLN A 386 -4.46 -6.74 21.63
CA GLN A 386 -5.92 -6.80 21.70
C GLN A 386 -6.58 -6.34 20.40
N ARG A 387 -6.05 -5.29 19.76
CA ARG A 387 -6.66 -4.67 18.57
C ARG A 387 -6.31 -5.38 17.27
N LEU A 388 -5.10 -5.91 17.15
CA LEU A 388 -4.59 -6.50 15.91
C LEU A 388 -5.44 -7.68 15.40
N PRO A 389 -5.88 -8.65 16.23
CA PRO A 389 -6.75 -9.74 15.75
C PRO A 389 -8.08 -9.24 15.16
N LEU A 390 -8.67 -8.19 15.74
CA LEU A 390 -9.88 -7.57 15.21
C LEU A 390 -9.63 -6.94 13.84
N LEU A 391 -8.49 -6.28 13.68
CA LEU A 391 -8.10 -5.66 12.42
C LEU A 391 -7.74 -6.69 11.35
N GLN A 392 -7.13 -7.82 11.74
CA GLN A 392 -6.89 -8.97 10.87
C GLN A 392 -8.19 -9.58 10.37
N HIS A 393 -9.17 -9.79 11.26
CA HIS A 393 -10.50 -10.26 10.88
C HIS A 393 -11.18 -9.28 9.91
N LYS A 394 -11.08 -7.96 10.16
CA LYS A 394 -11.57 -6.94 9.21
C LYS A 394 -10.86 -7.04 7.85
N ALA A 395 -9.55 -7.22 7.80
CA ALA A 395 -8.82 -7.37 6.55
C ALA A 395 -9.25 -8.62 5.79
N GLN A 396 -9.39 -9.75 6.49
CA GLN A 396 -9.86 -11.04 5.94
C GLN A 396 -11.28 -10.97 5.38
N ARG A 397 -12.14 -10.16 6.00
CA ARG A 397 -13.51 -9.90 5.53
C ARG A 397 -13.56 -9.42 4.08
N THR A 398 -12.54 -8.68 3.62
CA THR A 398 -12.43 -8.26 2.22
C THR A 398 -12.42 -9.47 1.28
N THR A 399 -11.60 -10.47 1.58
CA THR A 399 -11.51 -11.71 0.80
C THR A 399 -12.80 -12.51 0.87
N GLU A 400 -13.40 -12.63 2.05
CA GLU A 400 -14.68 -13.33 2.22
C GLU A 400 -15.80 -12.74 1.37
N LEU A 401 -15.89 -11.40 1.32
CA LEU A 401 -16.87 -10.70 0.49
C LEU A 401 -16.63 -10.94 -1.00
N ALA A 402 -15.37 -10.99 -1.44
CA ALA A 402 -15.01 -11.30 -2.83
C ALA A 402 -15.39 -12.74 -3.20
N ILE A 403 -15.13 -13.70 -2.30
CA ILE A 403 -15.52 -15.10 -2.49
C ILE A 403 -17.04 -15.25 -2.51
N LYS A 404 -17.75 -14.55 -1.62
CA LYS A 404 -19.21 -14.54 -1.59
C LYS A 404 -19.76 -14.03 -2.93
N LEU A 405 -19.25 -12.90 -3.43
CA LEU A 405 -19.63 -12.35 -4.73
C LEU A 405 -19.39 -13.36 -5.86
N LEU A 406 -18.22 -14.01 -5.88
CA LEU A 406 -17.89 -15.05 -6.85
C LEU A 406 -18.86 -16.23 -6.78
N SER A 407 -19.31 -16.64 -5.59
CA SER A 407 -20.23 -17.77 -5.41
C SER A 407 -21.67 -17.46 -5.83
N THR A 408 -22.10 -16.21 -5.71
CA THR A 408 -23.47 -15.77 -6.05
C THR A 408 -23.60 -15.30 -7.49
N SER A 409 -22.47 -15.03 -8.16
CA SER A 409 -22.47 -14.61 -9.56
C SER A 409 -22.64 -15.83 -10.47
N PRO A 410 -23.55 -15.78 -11.47
CA PRO A 410 -23.68 -16.88 -12.41
C PRO A 410 -22.36 -17.08 -13.18
N ARG A 411 -21.82 -18.30 -13.18
CA ARG A 411 -20.66 -18.66 -14.02
C ARG A 411 -21.10 -18.58 -15.48
N ARG A 412 -20.40 -17.76 -16.27
CA ARG A 412 -20.71 -17.49 -17.67
C ARG A 412 -19.55 -17.84 -18.58
#